data_AF-A0A8S3Q3A1-F1
#
_entry.id   AF-A0A8S3Q3A1-F1
#
_cell.length_a   1.000
_cell.length_b   1.000
_cell.length_c   1.000
_cell.angle_alpha   90.00
_cell.angle_beta   90.00
_cell.angle_gamma   90.00
#
_symmetry.space_group_name_H-M   'P 1'
#
loop_
_entity.id
_entity.type
_entity.pdbx_description
1 polymer ?
#
loop_
_entity_poly.entity_id
_entity_poly.type
_entity_poly.pdbx_seq_one_letter_code
_entity_poly.pdbx_strand_id
1 'polypeptide(L)'
;MHAENHIVDSRKIKGLVVRGFDSEVRIPLPQVFTRDIMPANRSHIPTAEMARRWSYLEHLAEKLMPVRDCEFGLFIGYNCPRALIPREVIPSIDNGPYGQKTDLGWGIVGIVDPLQIDNCDSIGFSHRTLALEVPNELSIKGNKSGDSEHVYFSFGSSVNEIIPSEVARLMELDFSDRNVNKITYSYDDKRFISILDEGISVENGHYIMPLPFKDKNPPILTNTKNITVTRLNQLKGRLQRIKPIVIITLQA
;
A
#
# COMPACT_ATOMS: atom_id res chain seq x y z
N MET A 1 11.64 -10.77 7.82
CA MET A 1 10.33 -10.60 8.48
C MET A 1 9.31 -10.43 7.38
N HIS A 2 8.40 -11.40 7.26
CA HIS A 2 7.31 -11.32 6.29
C HIS A 2 6.14 -10.57 6.94
N ALA A 3 5.53 -9.65 6.21
CA ALA A 3 4.29 -9.03 6.65
C ALA A 3 3.17 -10.08 6.56
N GLU A 4 2.55 -10.41 7.68
CA GLU A 4 1.36 -11.27 7.69
C GLU A 4 0.10 -10.44 7.42
N ASN A 5 -0.71 -10.91 6.48
CA ASN A 5 -2.00 -10.30 6.18
C ASN A 5 -3.00 -10.68 7.29
N HIS A 6 -3.47 -9.68 8.06
CA HIS A 6 -4.48 -9.88 9.09
C HIS A 6 -5.83 -9.30 8.66
N ILE A 7 -6.89 -10.10 8.76
CA ILE A 7 -8.27 -9.67 8.50
C ILE A 7 -8.81 -9.02 9.77
N VAL A 8 -9.40 -7.83 9.66
CA VAL A 8 -9.97 -7.11 10.81
C VAL A 8 -11.39 -6.70 10.48
N ASP A 9 -12.34 -7.14 11.29
CA ASP A 9 -13.74 -6.74 11.16
C ASP A 9 -13.88 -5.25 11.47
N SER A 10 -14.61 -4.53 10.62
CA SER A 10 -14.73 -3.08 10.71
C SER A 10 -16.08 -2.59 10.21
N ARG A 11 -16.60 -1.53 10.84
CA ARG A 11 -17.81 -0.82 10.42
C ARG A 11 -17.44 0.50 9.75
N LYS A 12 -18.09 0.76 8.62
CA LYS A 12 -18.02 2.01 7.86
C LYS A 12 -18.95 3.04 8.48
N ILE A 13 -18.41 4.18 8.91
CA ILE A 13 -19.18 5.28 9.52
C ILE A 13 -19.04 6.53 8.66
N LYS A 14 -20.15 7.25 8.45
CA LYS A 14 -20.21 8.50 7.68
C LYS A 14 -20.81 9.62 8.52
N GLY A 15 -20.52 10.87 8.16
CA GLY A 15 -21.12 12.06 8.77
C GLY A 15 -20.50 12.47 10.11
N LEU A 16 -19.34 11.94 10.48
CA LEU A 16 -18.62 12.41 11.67
C LEU A 16 -18.09 13.82 11.46
N VAL A 17 -18.13 14.59 12.55
CA VAL A 17 -17.61 15.96 12.60
C VAL A 17 -16.77 16.09 13.86
N VAL A 18 -15.56 16.64 13.71
CA VAL A 18 -14.64 16.88 14.83
C VAL A 18 -14.40 18.37 15.02
N ARG A 19 -13.96 18.75 16.22
CA ARG A 19 -13.54 20.10 16.56
C ARG A 19 -12.41 20.04 17.56
N GLY A 20 -11.56 21.07 17.59
CA GLY A 20 -10.58 21.24 18.65
C GLY A 20 -11.24 21.44 20.01
N PHE A 21 -10.50 21.15 21.08
CA PHE A 21 -11.00 21.22 22.46
C PHE A 21 -11.60 22.61 22.79
N ASP A 22 -10.83 23.66 22.52
CA ASP A 22 -11.21 25.07 22.71
C ASP A 22 -11.66 25.76 21.39
N SER A 23 -11.97 24.99 20.36
CA SER A 23 -12.32 25.52 19.03
C SER A 23 -13.79 25.25 18.70
N GLU A 24 -14.46 26.25 18.14
CA GLU A 24 -15.80 26.11 17.55
C GLU A 24 -15.75 25.63 16.09
N VAL A 25 -14.56 25.63 15.47
CA VAL A 25 -14.39 25.21 14.08
C VAL A 25 -14.72 23.73 13.95
N ARG A 26 -15.75 23.43 13.17
CA ARG A 26 -16.20 22.07 12.87
C ARG A 26 -15.60 21.58 11.57
N ILE A 27 -14.95 20.44 11.62
CA ILE A 27 -14.31 19.79 10.48
C ILE A 27 -15.07 18.50 10.20
N PRO A 28 -15.81 18.42 9.07
CA PRO A 28 -16.41 17.16 8.65
C PRO A 28 -15.30 16.19 8.25
N LEU A 29 -15.39 14.96 8.77
CA LEU A 29 -14.49 13.90 8.39
C LEU A 29 -14.99 13.19 7.13
N PRO A 30 -14.08 12.69 6.28
CA PRO A 30 -14.45 11.68 5.29
C PRO A 30 -14.98 10.42 5.99
N GLN A 31 -15.40 9.44 5.20
CA GLN A 31 -15.76 8.13 5.72
C GLN A 31 -14.65 7.56 6.62
N VAL A 32 -15.03 7.09 7.81
CA VAL A 32 -14.12 6.46 8.78
C VAL A 32 -14.48 4.99 8.98
N PHE A 33 -13.57 4.26 9.60
CA PHE A 33 -13.68 2.82 9.83
C PHE A 33 -13.38 2.50 11.31
N THR A 34 -14.14 1.57 11.90
CA THR A 34 -13.92 1.14 13.29
C THR A 34 -12.83 0.10 13.40
N ARG A 35 -12.23 -0.02 14.58
CA ARG A 35 -11.29 -1.09 14.92
C ARG A 35 -11.46 -1.45 16.38
N ASP A 36 -11.35 -2.73 16.72
CA ASP A 36 -11.50 -3.19 18.11
C ASP A 36 -10.36 -2.74 19.01
N ILE A 37 -9.16 -2.61 18.44
CA ILE A 37 -7.96 -2.17 19.15
C ILE A 37 -7.37 -0.96 18.42
N MET A 38 -7.18 0.13 19.16
CA MET A 38 -6.48 1.32 18.67
C MET A 38 -5.00 1.24 19.09
N PRO A 39 -4.06 1.17 18.14
CA PRO A 39 -2.63 1.16 18.45
C PRO A 39 -2.16 2.57 18.80
N ALA A 40 -2.36 2.99 20.06
CA ALA A 40 -1.90 4.27 20.57
C ALA A 40 -1.26 4.11 21.95
N ASN A 41 -0.02 4.55 22.07
CA ASN A 41 0.67 4.68 23.34
C ASN A 41 0.29 6.01 24.02
N ARG A 42 -0.18 5.94 25.27
CA ARG A 42 -0.49 7.14 26.08
C ARG A 42 0.75 7.95 26.42
N SER A 43 1.94 7.35 26.47
CA SER A 43 3.20 8.05 26.72
C SER A 43 3.54 9.08 25.63
N HIS A 44 3.02 8.87 24.41
CA HIS A 44 3.28 9.75 23.27
C HIS A 44 2.38 11.00 23.24
N ILE A 45 1.36 11.10 24.11
CA ILE A 45 0.51 12.29 24.18
C ILE A 45 1.35 13.45 24.71
N PRO A 46 1.50 14.56 23.97
CA PRO A 46 2.24 15.73 24.45
C PRO A 46 1.61 16.29 25.73
N THR A 47 2.39 16.36 26.81
CA THR A 47 1.97 16.97 28.08
C THR A 47 2.59 18.35 28.28
N ALA A 48 2.00 19.16 29.17
CA ALA A 48 2.56 20.43 29.58
C ALA A 48 3.99 20.29 30.12
N GLU A 49 4.26 19.23 30.88
CA GLU A 49 5.60 18.92 31.40
C GLU A 49 6.60 18.59 30.29
N MET A 50 6.17 17.87 29.24
CA MET A 50 7.00 17.63 28.05
C MET A 50 7.34 18.94 27.34
N ALA A 51 6.39 19.86 27.21
CA ALA A 51 6.64 21.17 26.61
C ALA A 51 7.66 21.99 27.41
N ARG A 52 7.54 22.03 28.75
CA ARG A 52 8.45 22.78 29.63
C ARG A 52 9.89 22.27 29.64
N ARG A 53 10.14 21.02 29.23
CA ARG A 53 11.52 20.51 29.06
C ARG A 53 12.30 21.24 27.98
N TRP A 54 11.61 21.88 27.04
CA TRP A 54 12.21 22.62 25.93
C TRP A 54 11.92 24.10 26.10
N SER A 55 12.95 24.90 26.34
CA SER A 55 12.82 26.35 26.59
C SER A 55 12.03 27.08 25.48
N TYR A 56 12.22 26.67 24.23
CA TYR A 56 11.52 27.25 23.07
C TYR A 56 10.06 26.77 22.93
N LEU A 57 9.64 25.69 23.60
CA LEU A 57 8.26 25.21 23.63
C LEU A 57 7.54 25.49 24.96
N GLU A 58 8.19 26.12 25.93
CA GLU A 58 7.62 26.35 27.26
C GLU A 58 6.26 27.06 27.21
N HIS A 59 6.14 28.05 26.34
CA HIS A 59 4.90 28.80 26.12
C HIS A 59 3.74 27.97 25.51
N LEU A 60 4.01 26.75 25.02
CA LEU A 60 2.98 25.80 24.60
C LEU A 60 2.40 25.03 25.78
N ALA A 61 3.07 24.96 26.93
CA ALA A 61 2.62 24.15 28.06
C ALA A 61 1.20 24.49 28.51
N GLU A 62 0.80 25.76 28.39
CA GLU A 62 -0.55 26.25 28.73
C GLU A 62 -1.55 26.15 27.57
N LYS A 63 -1.08 25.93 26.34
CA LYS A 63 -1.88 25.84 25.12
C LYS A 63 -2.20 24.41 24.71
N LEU A 64 -1.48 23.44 25.26
CA LEU A 64 -1.74 22.01 25.05
C LEU A 64 -3.02 21.59 25.75
N MET A 65 -3.73 20.64 25.15
CA MET A 65 -4.90 20.04 25.77
C MET A 65 -4.49 19.33 27.07
N PRO A 66 -5.17 19.58 28.20
CA PRO A 66 -4.91 18.86 29.44
C PRO A 66 -5.18 17.36 29.25
N VAL A 67 -4.27 16.52 29.75
CA VAL A 67 -4.48 15.06 29.72
C VAL A 67 -5.72 14.73 30.55
N ARG A 68 -6.69 14.08 29.92
CA ARG A 68 -7.91 13.60 30.55
C ARG A 68 -7.91 12.08 30.58
N ASP A 69 -8.63 11.52 31.54
CA ASP A 69 -8.90 10.09 31.59
C ASP A 69 -9.99 9.74 30.57
N CYS A 70 -9.61 9.73 29.28
CA CYS A 70 -10.46 9.32 28.18
C CYS A 70 -9.71 8.30 27.29
N GLU A 71 -10.47 7.42 26.64
CA GLU A 71 -9.91 6.46 25.68
C GLU A 71 -9.61 7.13 24.33
N PHE A 72 -8.63 6.57 23.62
CA PHE A 72 -8.36 6.95 22.23
C PHE A 72 -9.49 6.43 21.35
N GLY A 73 -10.35 7.33 20.88
CA GLY A 73 -11.51 6.95 20.06
C GLY A 73 -11.32 7.09 18.55
N LEU A 74 -10.32 7.84 18.09
CA LEU A 74 -10.22 8.22 16.68
C LEU A 74 -8.79 8.58 16.26
N PHE A 75 -8.35 8.02 15.14
CA PHE A 75 -7.19 8.51 14.39
C PHE A 75 -7.63 9.32 13.19
N ILE A 76 -7.01 10.48 13.00
CA ILE A 76 -7.20 11.31 11.82
C ILE A 76 -5.95 11.15 10.95
N GLY A 77 -6.14 10.49 9.80
CA GLY A 77 -5.08 10.30 8.82
C GLY A 77 -5.07 11.37 7.73
N TYR A 78 -4.20 11.17 6.75
CA TYR A 78 -4.01 12.06 5.60
C TYR A 78 -5.24 12.19 4.69
N ASN A 79 -6.26 11.33 4.85
CA ASN A 79 -7.53 11.44 4.14
C ASN A 79 -8.37 12.65 4.60
N CYS A 80 -8.02 13.30 5.72
CA CYS A 80 -8.61 14.57 6.14
C CYS A 80 -7.53 15.67 6.25
N PRO A 81 -6.97 16.15 5.12
CA PRO A 81 -5.87 17.11 5.16
C PRO A 81 -6.27 18.40 5.88
N ARG A 82 -7.54 18.81 5.80
CA ARG A 82 -8.08 19.99 6.48
C ARG A 82 -7.82 20.00 7.99
N ALA A 83 -7.89 18.83 8.64
CA ALA A 83 -7.61 18.69 10.06
C ALA A 83 -6.11 18.80 10.39
N LEU A 84 -5.24 18.58 9.40
CA LEU A 84 -3.78 18.52 9.55
C LEU A 84 -3.06 19.77 9.01
N ILE A 85 -3.79 20.74 8.44
CA ILE A 85 -3.19 21.97 7.91
C ILE A 85 -2.50 22.73 9.05
N PRO A 86 -1.19 23.00 8.96
CA PRO A 86 -0.50 23.83 9.92
C PRO A 86 -1.00 25.27 9.82
N ARG A 87 -1.42 25.84 10.95
CA ARG A 87 -1.78 27.25 11.10
C ARG A 87 -0.62 28.07 11.61
N GLU A 88 0.12 27.51 12.57
CA GLU A 88 1.31 28.08 13.16
C GLU A 88 2.31 26.96 13.42
N VAL A 89 3.60 27.26 13.28
CA VAL A 89 4.71 26.32 13.55
C VAL A 89 5.75 27.04 14.40
N ILE A 90 6.17 26.40 15.49
CA ILE A 90 7.32 26.83 16.28
C ILE A 90 8.47 25.91 15.89
N PRO A 91 9.50 26.43 15.19
CA PRO A 91 10.58 25.61 14.68
C PRO A 91 11.35 24.92 15.81
N SER A 92 11.91 23.75 15.53
CA SER A 92 12.86 23.12 16.42
C SER A 92 14.15 23.93 16.50
N ILE A 93 14.83 23.81 17.63
CA ILE A 93 16.25 24.13 17.73
C ILE A 93 16.99 22.81 17.52
N ASP A 94 17.93 22.80 16.57
CA ASP A 94 18.62 21.60 16.09
C ASP A 94 17.63 20.48 15.66
N ASN A 95 17.92 19.22 16.02
CA ASN A 95 17.09 18.05 15.75
C ASN A 95 16.03 17.78 16.84
N GLY A 96 15.64 18.81 17.60
CA GLY A 96 14.62 18.71 18.64
C GLY A 96 13.19 18.59 18.09
N PRO A 97 12.20 18.36 18.97
CA PRO A 97 10.80 18.43 18.59
C PRO A 97 10.39 19.86 18.22
N TYR A 98 9.32 20.00 17.44
CA TYR A 98 8.76 21.29 17.05
C TYR A 98 7.28 21.38 17.40
N GLY A 99 6.79 22.60 17.59
CA GLY A 99 5.38 22.86 17.89
C GLY A 99 4.59 23.06 16.61
N GLN A 100 3.38 22.49 16.53
CA GLN A 100 2.49 22.69 15.39
C GLN A 100 1.05 22.95 15.88
N LYS A 101 0.45 24.03 15.39
CA LYS A 101 -0.96 24.36 15.60
C LYS A 101 -1.76 23.96 14.37
N THR A 102 -2.86 23.27 14.59
CA THR A 102 -3.89 23.01 13.58
C THR A 102 -5.23 23.59 14.04
N ASP A 103 -6.27 23.45 13.22
CA ASP A 103 -7.65 23.81 13.62
C ASP A 103 -8.17 22.94 14.79
N LEU A 104 -7.51 21.81 15.08
CA LEU A 104 -7.84 20.92 16.20
C LEU A 104 -7.08 21.26 17.50
N GLY A 105 -6.07 22.13 17.45
CA GLY A 105 -5.28 22.56 18.60
C GLY A 105 -3.78 22.47 18.39
N TRP A 106 -3.03 22.65 19.48
CA TRP A 106 -1.58 22.53 19.50
C TRP A 106 -1.12 21.10 19.74
N GLY A 107 -0.04 20.71 19.07
CA GLY A 107 0.69 19.47 19.29
C GLY A 107 2.20 19.69 19.23
N ILE A 108 2.95 18.69 19.70
CA ILE A 108 4.40 18.61 19.60
C ILE A 108 4.74 17.46 18.66
N VAL A 109 5.59 17.72 17.67
CA VAL A 109 6.01 16.74 16.66
C VAL A 109 7.51 16.52 16.76
N GLY A 110 7.93 15.26 16.88
CA GLY A 110 9.34 14.87 16.98
C GLY A 110 9.60 13.97 18.19
N ILE A 111 10.84 13.51 18.32
CA ILE A 111 11.25 12.63 19.43
C ILE A 111 11.44 13.51 20.68
N VAL A 112 10.62 13.26 21.70
CA VAL A 112 10.61 14.05 22.94
C VAL A 112 11.43 13.39 24.05
N ASP A 113 11.69 12.08 23.94
CA ASP A 113 12.58 11.31 24.80
C ASP A 113 13.33 10.24 23.98
N PRO A 114 14.63 10.42 23.69
CA PRO A 114 15.43 9.45 22.92
C PRO A 114 15.67 8.12 23.64
N LEU A 115 15.46 8.06 24.97
CA LEU A 115 15.72 6.87 25.79
C LEU A 115 14.48 5.98 25.93
N GLN A 116 13.28 6.51 25.64
CA GLN A 116 12.06 5.73 25.47
C GLN A 116 12.00 5.14 24.05
N ILE A 117 12.94 4.24 23.75
CA ILE A 117 12.72 3.27 22.66
C ILE A 117 11.78 2.22 23.26
N ASP A 118 10.51 2.57 23.39
CA ASP A 118 9.48 1.66 23.89
C ASP A 118 9.52 0.38 23.04
N ASN A 119 9.67 -0.78 23.70
CA ASN A 119 9.47 -2.08 23.07
C ASN A 119 8.08 -2.05 22.43
N CYS A 120 8.10 -1.98 21.11
CA CYS A 120 7.02 -1.62 20.22
C CYS A 120 5.70 -2.36 20.51
N ASP A 121 4.57 -1.69 20.22
CA ASP A 121 3.27 -2.35 20.05
C ASP A 121 3.45 -3.65 19.24
N SER A 122 2.70 -4.70 19.58
CA SER A 122 2.71 -6.01 18.90
C SER A 122 2.55 -5.97 17.36
N ILE A 123 2.25 -4.80 16.79
CA ILE A 123 1.97 -4.51 15.39
C ILE A 123 3.18 -3.84 14.67
N GLY A 124 4.16 -3.27 15.38
CA GLY A 124 5.29 -2.57 14.75
C GLY A 124 4.99 -1.11 14.35
N PHE A 125 6.05 -0.35 14.03
CA PHE A 125 5.93 0.98 13.42
C PHE A 125 5.36 0.88 11.99
N SER A 126 4.23 1.53 11.71
CA SER A 126 3.69 1.66 10.35
C SER A 126 3.62 3.12 9.93
N HIS A 127 4.45 3.49 8.95
CA HIS A 127 4.49 4.86 8.41
C HIS A 127 3.49 5.11 7.27
N ARG A 128 2.75 4.08 6.82
CA ARG A 128 1.79 4.21 5.71
C ARG A 128 0.60 3.27 5.88
N THR A 129 -0.60 3.84 6.02
CA THR A 129 -1.88 3.09 6.01
C THR A 129 -2.63 3.40 4.72
N LEU A 130 -2.87 2.39 3.89
CA LEU A 130 -3.72 2.48 2.71
C LEU A 130 -4.97 1.62 2.95
N ALA A 131 -6.14 2.24 2.80
CA ALA A 131 -7.42 1.56 2.88
C ALA A 131 -8.05 1.55 1.47
N LEU A 132 -8.23 0.36 0.89
CA LEU A 132 -8.87 0.16 -0.39
C LEU A 132 -10.21 -0.53 -0.16
N GLU A 133 -11.28 0.02 -0.73
CA GLU A 133 -12.60 -0.61 -0.72
C GLU A 133 -12.61 -1.72 -1.79
N VAL A 134 -12.87 -2.95 -1.37
CA VAL A 134 -13.02 -4.07 -2.30
C VAL A 134 -14.44 -4.06 -2.88
N PRO A 135 -14.60 -4.02 -4.22
CA PRO A 135 -15.91 -4.06 -4.86
C PRO A 135 -16.72 -5.30 -4.46
N ASN A 136 -18.04 -5.14 -4.32
CA ASN A 136 -18.97 -6.17 -3.84
C ASN A 136 -18.92 -7.49 -4.65
N GLU A 137 -18.54 -7.43 -5.93
CA GLU A 137 -18.32 -8.58 -6.84
C GLU A 137 -17.22 -9.54 -6.36
N LEU A 138 -16.31 -9.06 -5.51
CA LEU A 138 -15.15 -9.78 -5.00
C LEU A 138 -15.30 -10.13 -3.50
N SER A 139 -16.48 -9.88 -2.92
CA SER A 139 -16.77 -10.30 -1.55
C SER A 139 -16.88 -11.82 -1.50
N ILE A 140 -16.01 -12.48 -0.74
CA ILE A 140 -16.15 -13.91 -0.47
C ILE A 140 -17.44 -14.05 0.35
N LYS A 141 -18.48 -14.65 -0.23
CA LYS A 141 -19.68 -15.04 0.52
C LYS A 141 -19.28 -16.08 1.56
N GLY A 142 -18.88 -15.63 2.74
CA GLY A 142 -18.80 -16.49 3.91
C GLY A 142 -20.19 -17.07 4.17
N ASN A 143 -20.26 -18.37 4.44
CA ASN A 143 -21.49 -19.07 4.82
C ASN A 143 -21.99 -18.58 6.19
N LYS A 144 -22.50 -17.35 6.28
CA LYS A 144 -23.33 -16.88 7.41
C LYS A 144 -24.40 -15.94 6.86
N SER A 145 -25.64 -16.38 7.02
CA SER A 145 -26.85 -15.59 6.83
C SER A 145 -26.83 -14.36 7.75
N GLY A 146 -26.73 -13.17 7.18
CA GLY A 146 -26.86 -11.93 7.93
C GLY A 146 -26.30 -10.74 7.14
N ASP A 147 -27.21 -9.91 6.66
CA ASP A 147 -27.06 -8.65 5.92
C ASP A 147 -25.96 -7.72 6.48
N SER A 148 -24.70 -7.98 6.11
CA SER A 148 -23.54 -7.20 6.53
C SER A 148 -22.61 -7.01 5.32
N GLU A 149 -22.52 -5.78 4.83
CA GLU A 149 -21.62 -5.39 3.74
C GLU A 149 -20.17 -5.48 4.24
N HIS A 150 -19.56 -6.66 4.07
CA HIS A 150 -18.18 -6.92 4.47
C HIS A 150 -17.20 -6.24 3.50
N VAL A 151 -16.37 -5.33 4.02
CA VAL A 151 -15.30 -4.68 3.25
C VAL A 151 -13.96 -5.28 3.64
N TYR A 152 -13.16 -5.63 2.65
CA TYR A 152 -11.83 -6.21 2.81
C TYR A 152 -10.78 -5.12 2.65
N PHE A 153 -9.71 -5.15 3.45
CA PHE A 153 -8.56 -4.25 3.30
C PHE A 153 -7.29 -5.04 3.00
N SER A 154 -6.44 -4.51 2.12
CA SER A 154 -5.09 -5.01 1.86
C SER A 154 -4.05 -3.99 2.33
N PHE A 155 -3.05 -4.44 3.07
CA PHE A 155 -1.91 -3.61 3.47
C PHE A 155 -0.81 -3.70 2.41
N GLY A 156 -0.28 -2.55 1.98
CA GLY A 156 0.90 -2.48 1.13
C GLY A 156 1.95 -1.60 1.77
N SER A 157 2.87 -2.19 2.54
CA SER A 157 4.12 -1.51 2.92
C SER A 157 5.23 -1.85 1.93
N SER A 158 5.68 -0.84 1.19
CA SER A 158 7.11 -0.51 1.12
C SER A 158 7.25 0.84 0.41
N VAL A 159 7.70 1.85 1.16
CA VAL A 159 8.80 2.67 0.67
C VAL A 159 9.80 2.66 1.82
N ASN A 160 10.65 1.63 1.84
CA ASN A 160 11.88 1.72 2.60
C ASN A 160 12.85 2.49 1.70
N GLU A 161 13.62 3.42 2.24
CA GLU A 161 14.85 3.84 1.57
C GLU A 161 15.71 2.58 1.43
N ILE A 162 15.92 2.16 0.19
CA ILE A 162 16.58 0.91 -0.13
C ILE A 162 18.08 1.11 0.10
N ILE A 163 18.62 0.55 1.18
CA ILE A 163 20.06 0.52 1.41
C ILE A 163 20.65 -0.55 0.48
N PRO A 164 21.72 -0.27 -0.28
CA PRO A 164 22.29 -1.22 -1.25
C PRO A 164 22.63 -2.61 -0.67
N SER A 165 22.96 -2.69 0.62
CA SER A 165 23.21 -3.96 1.32
C SER A 165 21.96 -4.81 1.53
N GLU A 166 20.79 -4.19 1.69
CA GLU A 166 19.51 -4.90 1.78
C GLU A 166 19.09 -5.46 0.42
N VAL A 167 19.39 -4.75 -0.68
CA VAL A 167 19.18 -5.25 -2.06
C VAL A 167 20.03 -6.48 -2.30
N ALA A 168 21.32 -6.43 -1.96
CA ALA A 168 22.22 -7.58 -2.12
C ALA A 168 21.68 -8.81 -1.38
N ARG A 169 21.23 -8.63 -0.13
CA ARG A 169 20.63 -9.71 0.66
C ARG A 169 19.31 -10.22 0.06
N LEU A 170 18.50 -9.34 -0.53
CA LEU A 170 17.25 -9.72 -1.19
C LEU A 170 17.52 -10.52 -2.47
N MET A 171 18.50 -10.10 -3.27
CA MET A 171 18.93 -10.82 -4.46
C MET A 171 19.50 -12.20 -4.10
N GLU A 172 20.25 -12.32 -3.00
CA GLU A 172 20.74 -13.60 -2.49
C GLU A 172 19.61 -14.53 -2.01
N LEU A 173 18.52 -13.97 -1.48
CA LEU A 173 17.34 -14.76 -1.07
C LEU A 173 16.61 -15.37 -2.27
N ASP A 174 16.54 -14.68 -3.42
CA ASP A 174 15.96 -15.21 -4.66
C ASP A 174 16.73 -16.43 -5.23
N PHE A 175 17.99 -16.62 -4.84
CA PHE A 175 18.77 -17.82 -5.20
C PHE A 175 18.68 -18.94 -4.15
N SER A 176 18.08 -18.69 -2.99
CA SER A 176 17.90 -19.72 -1.96
C SER A 176 16.63 -20.51 -2.23
N ASP A 177 16.79 -21.60 -2.98
CA ASP A 177 15.74 -22.58 -3.33
C ASP A 177 15.34 -23.42 -2.09
N ARG A 178 14.94 -22.74 -1.01
CA ARG A 178 14.44 -23.39 0.20
C ARG A 178 12.97 -23.71 -0.03
N ASN A 179 12.71 -24.96 -0.39
CA ASN A 179 11.44 -25.68 -0.27
C ASN A 179 10.39 -24.96 0.61
N VAL A 180 9.48 -24.22 -0.02
CA VAL A 180 8.21 -23.83 0.61
C VAL A 180 7.08 -24.47 -0.18
N ASN A 181 6.57 -25.59 0.34
CA ASN A 181 5.40 -26.32 -0.17
C ASN A 181 4.08 -25.52 0.00
N LYS A 182 4.07 -24.22 -0.30
CA LYS A 182 2.86 -23.40 -0.31
C LYS A 182 3.01 -22.30 -1.36
N ILE A 183 2.75 -22.66 -2.61
CA ILE A 183 2.64 -21.69 -3.70
C ILE A 183 1.42 -20.81 -3.40
N THR A 184 1.66 -19.55 -3.06
CA THR A 184 0.61 -18.55 -2.88
C THR A 184 0.42 -17.78 -4.18
N TYR A 185 -0.76 -17.89 -4.79
CA TYR A 185 -1.10 -17.19 -6.04
C TYR A 185 -1.50 -15.73 -5.78
N SER A 186 -0.96 -14.80 -6.57
CA SER A 186 -1.43 -13.42 -6.61
C SER A 186 -2.83 -13.31 -7.24
N TYR A 187 -3.45 -12.12 -7.20
CA TYR A 187 -4.74 -11.88 -7.85
C TYR A 187 -4.66 -12.10 -9.37
N ASP A 188 -3.62 -11.56 -10.00
CA ASP A 188 -3.37 -11.76 -11.43
C ASP A 188 -3.15 -13.24 -11.74
N ASP A 189 -2.47 -13.99 -10.85
CA ASP A 189 -2.25 -15.42 -11.03
C ASP A 189 -3.55 -16.23 -10.92
N LYS A 190 -4.40 -15.93 -9.93
CA LYS A 190 -5.70 -16.60 -9.78
C LYS A 190 -6.60 -16.34 -10.98
N ARG A 191 -6.63 -15.09 -11.45
CA ARG A 191 -7.40 -14.72 -12.64
C ARG A 191 -6.86 -15.41 -13.88
N PHE A 192 -5.55 -15.42 -14.05
CA PHE A 192 -4.89 -16.14 -15.13
C PHE A 192 -5.27 -17.62 -15.12
N ILE A 193 -5.15 -18.30 -13.98
CA ILE A 193 -5.52 -19.71 -13.83
C ILE A 193 -6.99 -19.94 -14.19
N SER A 194 -7.92 -19.12 -13.67
CA SER A 194 -9.35 -19.25 -13.98
C SER A 194 -9.66 -19.12 -15.48
N ILE A 195 -9.04 -18.16 -16.16
CA ILE A 195 -9.23 -17.96 -17.61
C ILE A 195 -8.80 -19.22 -18.37
N LEU A 196 -7.71 -19.86 -17.95
CA LEU A 196 -7.17 -21.03 -18.60
C LEU A 196 -8.00 -22.28 -18.32
N ASP A 197 -8.30 -22.54 -17.05
CA ASP A 197 -9.09 -23.71 -16.64
C ASP A 197 -10.47 -23.72 -17.33
N GLU A 198 -11.09 -22.55 -17.51
CA GLU A 198 -12.41 -22.44 -18.15
C GLU A 198 -12.36 -22.48 -19.68
N GLY A 199 -11.29 -21.99 -20.31
CA GLY A 199 -11.26 -21.81 -21.77
C GLY A 199 -10.37 -22.77 -22.55
N ILE A 200 -9.57 -23.62 -21.89
CA ILE A 200 -8.80 -24.65 -22.59
C ILE A 200 -9.75 -25.68 -23.20
N SER A 201 -9.65 -25.88 -24.51
CA SER A 201 -10.43 -26.87 -25.25
C SER A 201 -9.59 -27.50 -26.36
N VAL A 202 -10.03 -28.66 -26.87
CA VAL A 202 -9.40 -29.31 -28.02
C VAL A 202 -10.36 -29.23 -29.19
N GLU A 203 -9.99 -28.47 -30.22
CA GLU A 203 -10.74 -28.38 -31.47
C GLU A 203 -9.88 -28.92 -32.62
N ASN A 204 -10.42 -29.86 -33.40
CA ASN A 204 -9.74 -30.48 -34.54
C ASN A 204 -8.35 -31.06 -34.22
N GLY A 205 -8.16 -31.58 -33.00
CA GLY A 205 -6.87 -32.13 -32.55
C GLY A 205 -5.83 -31.07 -32.15
N HIS A 206 -6.22 -29.80 -32.08
CA HIS A 206 -5.39 -28.70 -31.60
C HIS A 206 -5.89 -28.19 -30.25
N TYR A 207 -4.97 -27.97 -29.32
CA TYR A 207 -5.28 -27.26 -28.08
C TYR A 207 -5.52 -25.79 -28.38
N ILE A 208 -6.70 -25.31 -28.01
CA ILE A 208 -7.06 -23.90 -28.03
C ILE A 208 -7.08 -23.42 -26.58
N MET A 209 -6.45 -22.28 -26.35
CA MET A 209 -6.29 -21.67 -25.03
C MET A 209 -6.64 -20.18 -25.17
N PRO A 210 -7.47 -19.62 -24.28
CA PRO A 210 -7.80 -18.21 -24.32
C PRO A 210 -6.58 -17.37 -23.94
N LEU A 211 -6.47 -16.18 -24.53
CA LEU A 211 -5.43 -15.22 -24.17
C LEU A 211 -5.81 -14.53 -22.85
N PRO A 212 -4.99 -14.65 -21.78
CA PRO A 212 -5.33 -14.12 -20.46
C PRO A 212 -4.95 -12.64 -20.37
N PHE A 213 -5.77 -11.79 -21.00
CA PHE A 213 -5.58 -10.34 -20.94
C PHE A 213 -5.85 -9.79 -19.53
N LYS A 214 -5.02 -8.82 -19.12
CA LYS A 214 -5.21 -8.10 -17.85
C LYS A 214 -6.47 -7.24 -17.86
N ASP A 215 -6.87 -6.70 -19.00
CA ASP A 215 -8.11 -5.93 -19.15
C ASP A 215 -9.30 -6.87 -19.44
N LYS A 216 -10.50 -6.52 -18.98
CA LYS A 216 -11.75 -7.21 -19.34
C LYS A 216 -12.11 -6.97 -20.81
N ASN A 217 -11.62 -5.87 -21.39
CA ASN A 217 -11.80 -5.56 -22.80
C ASN A 217 -10.51 -5.92 -23.58
N PRO A 218 -10.45 -7.11 -24.19
CA PRO A 218 -9.26 -7.49 -24.95
C PRO A 218 -9.08 -6.54 -26.15
N PRO A 219 -7.83 -6.19 -26.50
CA PRO A 219 -7.57 -5.40 -27.70
C PRO A 219 -8.09 -6.14 -28.93
N ILE A 220 -8.63 -5.39 -29.90
CA ILE A 220 -9.05 -5.95 -31.18
C ILE A 220 -7.80 -6.44 -31.92
N LEU A 221 -7.61 -7.76 -31.93
CA LEU A 221 -6.56 -8.39 -32.71
C LEU A 221 -7.01 -8.47 -34.16
N THR A 222 -6.46 -7.61 -35.02
CA THR A 222 -6.74 -7.67 -36.46
C THR A 222 -6.06 -8.89 -37.08
N ASN A 223 -6.72 -9.55 -38.04
CA ASN A 223 -6.16 -10.70 -38.74
C ASN A 223 -4.99 -10.25 -39.64
N THR A 224 -3.76 -10.42 -39.17
CA THR A 224 -2.54 -10.02 -39.89
C THR A 224 -2.03 -11.06 -40.88
N LYS A 225 -2.75 -12.17 -41.12
CA LYS A 225 -2.30 -13.28 -41.97
C LYS A 225 -1.81 -12.82 -43.34
N ASN A 226 -2.57 -11.95 -44.02
CA ASN A 226 -2.21 -11.45 -45.35
C ASN A 226 -0.93 -10.61 -45.33
N ILE A 227 -0.73 -9.80 -44.28
CA ILE A 227 0.47 -8.97 -44.09
C ILE A 227 1.68 -9.88 -43.83
N THR A 228 1.52 -10.90 -42.99
CA THR A 228 2.59 -11.85 -42.67
C THR A 228 3.00 -12.66 -43.90
N VAL A 229 2.05 -13.14 -44.71
CA VAL A 229 2.33 -13.82 -45.98
C VAL A 229 3.05 -12.89 -46.96
N THR A 230 2.63 -11.64 -47.05
CA THR A 230 3.30 -10.64 -47.92
C THR A 230 4.75 -10.42 -47.49
N ARG A 231 5.00 -10.23 -46.19
CA ARG A 231 6.35 -10.11 -45.62
C ARG A 231 7.19 -11.36 -45.86
N LEU A 232 6.59 -12.55 -45.71
CA LEU A 232 7.26 -13.84 -45.96
C LEU A 232 7.71 -13.96 -47.41
N ASN A 233 6.84 -13.60 -48.37
CA ASN A 233 7.19 -13.63 -49.80
C ASN A 233 8.30 -12.64 -50.15
N GLN A 234 8.30 -11.45 -49.53
CA GLN A 234 9.39 -10.49 -49.67
C GLN A 234 10.69 -11.01 -49.08
N LEU A 235 10.65 -11.64 -47.91
CA LEU A 235 11.81 -12.28 -47.28
C LEU A 235 12.36 -13.40 -48.15
N LYS A 236 11.48 -14.27 -48.70
CA LYS A 236 11.85 -15.33 -49.65
C LYS A 236 12.57 -14.74 -50.87
N GLY A 237 12.04 -13.67 -51.45
CA GLY A 237 12.69 -12.97 -52.56
C GLY A 237 14.04 -12.36 -52.20
N ARG A 238 14.20 -11.82 -50.98
CA ARG A 238 15.50 -11.33 -50.47
C ARG A 238 16.49 -12.47 -50.31
N LEU A 239 16.09 -13.58 -49.69
CA LEU A 239 16.95 -14.74 -49.48
C LEU A 239 17.39 -15.38 -50.80
N GLN A 240 16.51 -15.42 -51.81
CA GLN A 240 16.85 -15.89 -53.16
C GLN A 240 17.80 -14.95 -53.93
N ARG A 241 17.90 -13.67 -53.53
CA ARG A 241 18.83 -12.70 -54.11
C ARG A 241 20.19 -12.67 -53.42
N ILE A 242 20.33 -13.31 -52.26
CA ILE A 242 21.63 -13.49 -51.63
C ILE A 242 22.42 -14.46 -52.51
N LYS A 243 23.46 -13.95 -53.19
CA LYS A 243 24.38 -14.77 -53.98
C LYS A 243 25.03 -15.81 -53.06
N PRO A 244 25.27 -17.05 -53.52
CA PRO A 244 25.96 -18.05 -52.71
C PRO A 244 27.29 -17.51 -52.24
N ILE A 245 27.52 -17.56 -50.92
CA ILE A 245 28.81 -17.25 -50.32
C ILE A 245 29.73 -18.42 -50.71
N VAL A 246 30.71 -18.14 -51.57
CA VAL A 246 31.79 -19.08 -51.86
C VAL A 246 32.69 -19.12 -50.63
N ILE A 247 32.56 -20.16 -49.81
CA ILE A 247 33.48 -20.41 -48.71
C ILE A 247 34.72 -21.06 -49.33
N ILE A 248 35.79 -20.29 -49.49
CA ILE A 248 37.10 -20.82 -49.86
C ILE A 248 37.77 -21.25 -48.56
N THR A 249 37.81 -22.56 -48.31
CA THR A 249 38.66 -23.13 -47.25
C THR A 249 40.10 -23.14 -47.75
N LEU A 250 40.94 -22.24 -47.22
CA LEU A 250 42.40 -22.33 -47.35
C LEU A 250 42.88 -23.42 -46.37
N GLN A 251 43.38 -24.54 -46.92
CA GLN A 251 44.20 -25.45 -46.13
C GLN A 251 45.62 -24.87 -46.05
N ALA A 252 46.09 -24.69 -44.81
CA ALA A 252 47.50 -24.66 -44.45
C ALA A 252 47.69 -25.71 -43.35
#